data_AF-A0A939YYI7-F1
#
_entry.id   AF-A0A939YYI7-F1
#
_cell.length_a   1.000
_cell.length_b   1.000
_cell.length_c   1.000
_cell.angle_alpha   90.00
_cell.angle_beta   90.00
_cell.angle_gamma   90.00
#
_symmetry.space_group_name_H-M   'P 1'
#
loop_
_entity.id
_entity.type
_entity.pdbx_description
1 polymer ?
#
loop_
_entity_poly.entity_id
_entity_poly.type
_entity_poly.pdbx_seq_one_letter_code
_entity_poly.pdbx_strand_id
1 'polypeptide(L)'
;MLKDYEIDKPILETDRLIIRVLNENDCADLKEWLGRDEIYTYWGRKASKSEKNPELMFIDPRPWVKRKPSPDFDWGIVLKESNKVIGMI
;
A
#
# COMPACT_ATOMS: atom_id res chain seq x y z
N MET A 1 2.55 -15.78 18.55
CA MET A 1 3.57 -14.86 18.02
C MET A 1 3.47 -14.69 16.50
N LEU A 2 2.26 -14.56 15.95
CA LEU A 2 1.99 -14.29 14.52
C LEU A 2 0.52 -13.84 14.35
N LYS A 3 -0.38 -14.36 15.21
CA LYS A 3 -1.78 -13.92 15.33
C LYS A 3 -1.92 -12.43 15.68
N ASP A 4 -0.97 -11.89 16.43
CA ASP A 4 -1.02 -10.48 16.86
C ASP A 4 -1.00 -9.54 15.65
N TYR A 5 -0.27 -9.91 14.59
CA TYR A 5 -0.21 -9.16 13.32
C TYR A 5 -1.46 -9.26 12.47
N GLU A 6 -2.43 -10.12 12.80
CA GLU A 6 -3.72 -10.11 12.10
C GLU A 6 -4.48 -8.81 12.39
N ILE A 7 -4.30 -8.24 13.59
CA ILE A 7 -4.96 -7.04 14.09
C ILE A 7 -3.97 -5.88 14.18
N ASP A 8 -2.85 -6.06 14.87
CA ASP A 8 -1.85 -5.01 15.13
C ASP A 8 -0.72 -5.10 14.11
N LYS A 9 -0.89 -4.33 13.03
CA LYS A 9 0.06 -4.34 11.93
C LYS A 9 1.40 -3.74 12.35
N PRO A 10 2.53 -4.41 12.05
CA PRO A 10 3.84 -3.92 12.42
C PRO A 10 4.17 -2.61 11.69
N ILE A 11 4.88 -1.74 12.40
CA ILE A 11 5.52 -0.54 11.87
C ILE A 11 7.02 -0.70 12.06
N LEU A 12 7.80 -0.54 11.00
CA LEU A 12 9.24 -0.54 11.05
C LEU A 12 9.75 0.88 10.86
N GLU A 13 10.67 1.30 11.72
CA GLU A 13 11.28 2.61 11.63
C GLU A 13 12.77 2.50 11.36
N THR A 14 13.26 3.41 10.52
CA THR A 14 14.69 3.61 10.22
C THR A 14 15.02 5.08 10.35
N ASP A 15 16.27 5.47 10.11
CA ASP A 15 16.69 6.87 10.15
C ASP A 15 15.92 7.76 9.16
N ARG A 16 15.57 7.23 7.98
CA ARG A 16 14.96 8.02 6.89
C ARG A 16 13.57 7.57 6.49
N LEU A 17 13.22 6.32 6.77
CA LEU A 17 12.00 5.68 6.28
C LEU A 17 11.16 5.12 7.42
N ILE A 18 9.84 5.12 7.22
CA ILE A 18 8.88 4.33 7.99
C ILE A 18 8.26 3.33 7.02
N ILE A 19 8.21 2.05 7.40
CA ILE A 19 7.48 1.02 6.69
C ILE A 19 6.23 0.72 7.52
N ARG A 20 5.06 1.02 6.97
CA ARG A 20 3.76 0.82 7.64
C ARG A 20 2.70 0.40 6.63
N VAL A 21 1.58 -0.13 7.10
CA VAL A 21 0.47 -0.49 6.21
C VAL A 21 -0.06 0.75 5.48
N LEU A 22 -0.31 0.58 4.18
CA LEU A 22 -0.95 1.60 3.35
C LEU A 22 -2.38 1.86 3.82
N ASN A 23 -2.83 3.10 3.67
CA ASN A 23 -4.22 3.48 3.93
C ASN A 23 -4.71 4.50 2.89
N GLU A 24 -6.01 4.81 2.94
CA GLU A 24 -6.68 5.72 1.99
C GLU A 24 -6.06 7.11 1.88
N ASN A 25 -5.39 7.61 2.93
CA ASN A 25 -4.72 8.91 2.87
C ASN A 25 -3.48 8.90 1.97
N ASP A 26 -2.95 7.73 1.65
CA ASP A 26 -1.78 7.57 0.79
C ASP A 26 -2.12 7.68 -0.70
N CYS A 27 -3.41 7.69 -1.06
CA CYS A 27 -3.85 7.69 -2.46
C CYS A 27 -3.27 8.86 -3.26
N ALA A 28 -3.09 10.04 -2.66
CA ALA A 28 -2.52 11.19 -3.34
C ALA A 28 -1.08 10.93 -3.79
N ASP A 29 -0.25 10.35 -2.92
CA ASP A 29 1.14 10.00 -3.22
C ASP A 29 1.22 8.83 -4.20
N LEU A 30 0.39 7.80 -4.01
CA LEU A 30 0.34 6.64 -4.91
C LEU A 30 0.02 7.05 -6.35
N LYS A 31 -0.87 8.02 -6.55
CA LYS A 31 -1.20 8.54 -7.90
C LYS A 31 -0.01 9.17 -8.60
N GLU A 32 0.99 9.66 -7.87
CA GLU A 32 2.16 10.27 -8.49
C GLU A 32 2.97 9.25 -9.29
N TRP A 33 2.98 7.97 -8.89
CA TRP A 33 3.89 6.97 -9.44
C TRP A 33 3.23 5.62 -9.78
N LEU A 34 2.30 5.09 -8.98
CA LEU A 34 1.78 3.71 -9.10
C LEU A 34 1.16 3.42 -10.47
N GLY A 35 0.57 4.42 -11.12
CA GLY A 35 -0.05 4.26 -12.45
C GLY A 35 0.90 4.39 -13.64
N ARG A 36 2.19 4.67 -13.43
CA ARG A 36 3.18 4.87 -14.51
C ARG A 36 3.60 3.53 -15.12
N ASP A 37 3.44 3.38 -16.43
CA ASP A 37 3.81 2.15 -17.14
C ASP A 37 5.30 1.81 -16.96
N GLU A 38 6.18 2.81 -16.79
CA GLU A 38 7.63 2.59 -16.59
C GLU A 38 7.96 1.73 -15.36
N ILE A 39 7.15 1.81 -14.30
CA ILE A 39 7.35 1.02 -13.06
C ILE A 39 7.17 -0.48 -13.32
N TYR A 40 6.36 -0.83 -14.32
CA TYR A 40 6.01 -2.22 -14.65
C TYR A 40 6.89 -2.81 -15.76
N THR A 41 7.92 -2.08 -16.21
CA THR A 41 8.82 -2.49 -17.30
C THR A 41 9.33 -3.93 -17.11
N TYR A 42 9.68 -4.31 -15.89
CA TYR A 42 10.21 -5.65 -15.56
C TYR A 42 9.16 -6.64 -15.06
N TRP A 43 7.89 -6.23 -14.97
CA TRP A 43 6.76 -7.12 -14.69
C TRP A 43 6.11 -7.68 -15.96
N GLY A 44 6.58 -7.28 -17.15
CA GLY A 44 6.07 -7.78 -18.42
C GLY A 44 4.62 -7.36 -18.71
N ARG A 45 4.12 -6.34 -18.00
CA ARG A 45 2.77 -5.78 -18.18
C ARG A 45 2.77 -4.27 -17.99
N LYS A 46 1.65 -3.64 -18.29
CA LYS A 46 1.38 -2.23 -17.99
C LYS A 46 0.70 -2.07 -16.63
N ALA A 47 0.61 -0.81 -16.19
CA ALA A 47 -0.21 -0.48 -15.03
C ALA A 47 -1.68 -0.88 -15.28
N SER A 48 -2.22 -1.66 -14.36
CA SER A 48 -3.60 -2.15 -14.32
C SER A 48 -4.57 -1.01 -13.99
N LYS A 49 -5.87 -1.29 -14.12
CA LYS A 49 -6.93 -0.32 -13.78
C LYS A 49 -6.86 0.09 -12.30
N SER A 50 -6.57 -0.84 -11.39
CA SER A 50 -6.46 -0.56 -9.96
C SER A 50 -5.23 0.27 -9.62
N GLU A 51 -4.10 -0.01 -10.27
CA GLU A 51 -2.85 0.76 -10.07
C GLU A 51 -2.97 2.20 -10.60
N LYS A 52 -3.81 2.41 -11.62
CA LYS A 52 -4.16 3.75 -12.13
C LYS A 52 -5.21 4.48 -11.27
N ASN A 53 -5.88 3.78 -10.36
CA ASN A 53 -6.91 4.34 -9.47
C ASN A 53 -6.70 3.81 -8.04
N PRO A 54 -5.70 4.31 -7.30
CA PRO A 54 -5.28 3.76 -6.01
C PRO A 54 -6.38 3.69 -4.95
N GLU A 55 -7.42 4.53 -5.05
CA GLU A 55 -8.59 4.49 -4.16
C GLU A 55 -9.29 3.12 -4.19
N LEU A 56 -9.27 2.44 -5.33
CA LEU A 56 -9.86 1.11 -5.47
C LEU A 56 -9.14 0.04 -4.63
N MET A 57 -7.90 0.29 -4.19
CA MET A 57 -7.16 -0.63 -3.32
C MET A 57 -7.76 -0.68 -1.90
N PHE A 58 -8.43 0.40 -1.47
CA PHE A 58 -8.95 0.54 -0.10
C PHE A 58 -10.46 0.30 0.00
N ILE A 59 -11.13 0.03 -1.13
CA ILE A 59 -12.56 -0.29 -1.16
C ILE A 59 -12.73 -1.80 -1.18
N ASP A 60 -13.47 -2.36 -0.22
CA ASP A 60 -13.88 -3.77 -0.32
C ASP A 60 -14.99 -3.89 -1.39
N PRO A 61 -14.75 -4.62 -2.50
CA PRO A 61 -15.78 -4.84 -3.52
C PRO A 61 -16.98 -5.64 -3.02
N ARG A 62 -16.92 -6.22 -1.81
CA ARG A 62 -18.00 -6.99 -1.18
C ARG A 62 -18.34 -6.40 0.18
N PRO A 63 -18.98 -5.22 0.27
CA PRO A 63 -19.24 -4.53 1.53
C PRO A 63 -20.11 -5.33 2.52
N TRP A 64 -20.86 -6.33 2.03
CA TRP A 64 -21.65 -7.24 2.88
C TRP A 64 -20.82 -8.36 3.52
N VAL A 65 -19.56 -8.55 3.13
CA VAL A 65 -18.67 -9.56 3.71
C VAL A 65 -17.87 -8.91 4.82
N LYS A 66 -18.10 -9.34 6.08
CA LYS A 66 -17.16 -9.05 7.17
C LYS A 66 -15.88 -9.83 6.94
N ARG A 67 -14.86 -9.20 6.34
CA ARG A 67 -13.54 -9.82 6.20
C ARG A 67 -12.99 -10.14 7.58
N LYS A 68 -12.45 -11.35 7.71
CA LYS A 68 -11.66 -11.72 8.89
C LYS A 68 -10.36 -10.91 8.86
N PRO A 69 -9.77 -10.62 10.03
CA PRO A 69 -8.39 -10.17 10.12
C PRO A 69 -7.48 -11.04 9.24
N SER A 70 -6.62 -10.41 8.46
CA SER A 70 -5.74 -11.07 7.48
C SER A 70 -4.30 -10.80 7.85
N PRO A 71 -3.40 -11.79 7.85
CA PRO A 71 -1.97 -11.54 8.00
C PRO A 71 -1.38 -10.83 6.77
N ASP A 72 -2.08 -10.86 5.63
CA ASP A 72 -1.66 -10.19 4.40
C ASP A 72 -2.06 -8.71 4.41
N PHE A 73 -1.11 -7.84 4.09
CA PHE A 73 -1.28 -6.40 3.96
C PHE A 73 -0.20 -5.83 3.03
N ASP A 74 -0.51 -4.73 2.36
CA ASP A 74 0.45 -3.99 1.55
C ASP A 74 1.17 -2.96 2.43
N TRP A 75 2.50 -2.99 2.43
CA TRP A 75 3.31 -2.00 3.13
C TRP A 75 3.63 -0.83 2.21
N GLY A 76 3.54 0.39 2.76
CA GLY A 76 4.03 1.61 2.16
C GLY A 76 5.39 1.98 2.73
N ILE A 77 6.29 2.42 1.86
CA ILE A 77 7.57 3.00 2.24
C ILE A 77 7.38 4.52 2.31
N VAL A 78 7.39 5.07 3.53
CA VAL A 78 7.19 6.50 3.79
C VAL A 78 8.55 7.18 4.00
N LEU A 79 8.79 8.28 3.28
CA LEU A 79 9.96 9.14 3.49
C LEU A 79 9.69 10.12 4.63
N LYS A 80 10.48 10.07 5.71
CA LYS A 80 10.26 10.88 6.93
C LYS A 80 10.28 12.38 6.69
N GLU A 81 11.13 12.85 5.77
CA GLU A 81 11.32 14.28 5.48
C GLU A 81 10.05 14.95 4.94
N SER A 82 9.36 14.29 4.01
CA SER A 82 8.18 14.82 3.32
C SER A 82 6.87 14.19 3.80
N ASN A 83 6.97 13.15 4.64
CA ASN A 83 5.87 12.28 5.05
C ASN A 83 5.08 11.70 3.85
N LYS A 84 5.77 11.47 2.72
CA LYS A 84 5.17 10.92 1.50
C LYS A 84 5.42 9.42 1.35
N VAL A 85 4.45 8.71 0.79
CA VAL A 85 4.64 7.31 0.32
C VAL A 85 5.39 7.31 -1.02
N ILE A 86 6.61 6.77 -1.00
CA ILE A 86 7.52 6.74 -2.16
C ILE A 86 7.68 5.34 -2.79
N GLY A 87 7.03 4.33 -2.22
CA GLY A 87 7.05 2.95 -2.71
C GLY A 87 6.14 2.04 -1.91
N MET A 88 5.99 0.79 -2.34
CA MET A 88 5.22 -0.25 -1.66
C MET A 88 5.92 -1.61 -1.73
N ILE A 89 5.72 -2.47 -0.73
CA ILE A 89 6.22 -3.87 -0.69
C ILE A 89 5.20 -4.83 -0.08
#